data_AF-A0A8T7FQ78-F1
#
_entry.id   AF-A0A8T7FQ78-F1
#
_cell.length_a   1.000
_cell.length_b   1.000
_cell.length_c   1.000
_cell.angle_alpha   90.00
_cell.angle_beta   90.00
_cell.angle_gamma   90.00
#
_symmetry.space_group_name_H-M   'P 1'
#
loop_
_entity.id
_entity.type
_entity.pdbx_description
1 polymer ?
#
loop_
_entity_poly.entity_id
_entity_poly.type
_entity_poly.pdbx_seq_one_letter_code
_entity_poly.pdbx_strand_id
1 'polypeptide(L)'
;MTESDQDRVWGFHLNETIFSVSSPPCPNWASSWEEENWHKIGVVVWDARVKRVTHLHGNQALHILEQSRQSKSLKKKGLLVGEVAYRFTNPSNRKSKSRIADQPESEPSQKDGWCLTNTIELAPSQAQELISFLEQHEAGLKRVVIAEATERRRILGQAYSLILSWRKERKKCDASVKPSAVQETNSAPTSLEFRSHSLAWAII
;
A
#
# COMPACT_ATOMS: atom_id res chain seq x y z
N MET A 1 -0.97 6.30 -32.96
CA MET A 1 -0.71 7.10 -31.75
C MET A 1 0.17 8.24 -32.18
N THR A 2 -0.38 9.45 -32.21
CA THR A 2 0.35 10.67 -32.60
C THR A 2 1.27 11.08 -31.45
N GLU A 3 2.45 11.61 -31.74
CA GLU A 3 3.42 12.10 -30.74
C GLU A 3 2.82 13.13 -29.76
N SER A 4 1.63 13.66 -30.05
CA SER A 4 0.91 14.65 -29.23
C SER A 4 0.44 14.17 -27.85
N ASP A 5 0.33 12.85 -27.58
CA ASP A 5 -0.16 12.37 -26.29
C ASP A 5 0.92 12.32 -25.20
N GLN A 6 2.21 12.33 -25.56
CA GLN A 6 3.31 12.31 -24.57
C GLN A 6 3.48 13.64 -23.83
N ASP A 7 2.95 14.73 -24.39
CA ASP A 7 3.00 16.05 -23.77
C ASP A 7 1.84 16.29 -22.78
N ARG A 8 0.93 15.32 -22.62
CA ARG A 8 -0.20 15.49 -21.72
C ARG A 8 0.28 15.44 -20.27
N VAL A 9 0.26 16.60 -19.64
CA VAL A 9 0.78 16.83 -18.30
C VAL A 9 0.04 16.05 -17.20
N TRP A 10 -1.20 15.63 -17.45
CA TRP A 10 -2.00 14.83 -16.52
C TRP A 10 -3.00 13.98 -17.28
N GLY A 11 -3.53 12.94 -16.63
CA GLY A 11 -4.62 12.17 -17.21
C GLY A 11 -5.14 11.08 -16.29
N PHE A 12 -6.02 10.26 -16.85
CA PHE A 12 -6.59 9.10 -16.18
C PHE A 12 -6.97 8.02 -17.19
N HIS A 13 -7.04 6.77 -16.72
CA HIS A 13 -7.64 5.66 -17.46
C HIS A 13 -8.25 4.64 -16.50
N LEU A 14 -9.11 3.77 -17.05
CA LEU A 14 -9.75 2.69 -16.31
C LEU A 14 -9.16 1.34 -16.74
N ASN A 15 -8.67 0.58 -15.76
CA ASN A 15 -8.31 -0.82 -15.91
C ASN A 15 -9.47 -1.68 -15.42
N GLU A 16 -10.28 -2.22 -16.33
CA GLU A 16 -11.38 -3.13 -15.96
C GLU A 16 -10.88 -4.53 -15.56
N THR A 17 -9.72 -4.94 -16.08
CA THR A 17 -9.09 -6.23 -15.84
C THR A 17 -7.59 -6.06 -15.61
N ILE A 18 -6.92 -7.12 -15.12
CA ILE A 18 -5.46 -7.15 -14.87
C ILE A 18 -4.67 -7.00 -16.18
N PHE A 19 -5.28 -7.35 -17.33
CA PHE A 19 -4.66 -7.32 -18.65
C PHE A 19 -5.47 -6.44 -19.60
N SER A 20 -5.73 -5.20 -19.18
CA SER A 20 -6.43 -4.24 -20.02
C SER A 20 -5.58 -3.90 -21.24
N VAL A 21 -6.01 -4.39 -22.42
CA VAL A 21 -5.33 -4.16 -23.71
C VAL A 21 -5.36 -2.68 -24.11
N SER A 22 -6.26 -1.89 -23.51
CA SER A 22 -6.46 -0.47 -23.81
C SER A 22 -5.72 0.47 -22.86
N SER A 23 -4.85 -0.02 -21.97
CA SER A 23 -4.12 0.87 -21.06
C SER A 23 -3.08 1.68 -21.85
N PRO A 24 -3.01 3.01 -21.65
CA PRO A 24 -1.94 3.81 -22.23
C PRO A 24 -0.57 3.31 -21.74
N PRO A 25 0.52 3.58 -22.48
CA PRO A 25 1.86 3.22 -22.04
C PRO A 25 2.18 3.90 -20.71
N CYS A 26 2.84 3.19 -19.80
CA CYS A 26 3.27 3.75 -18.53
C CYS A 26 4.26 4.91 -18.78
N PRO A 27 4.12 6.06 -18.09
CA PRO A 27 5.06 7.16 -18.24
C PRO A 27 6.49 6.72 -17.89
N ASN A 28 7.47 7.13 -18.69
CA ASN A 28 8.88 6.75 -18.48
C ASN A 28 9.51 7.30 -17.19
N TRP A 29 8.85 8.26 -16.54
CA TRP A 29 9.28 8.82 -15.25
C TRP A 29 8.72 8.05 -14.06
N ALA A 30 7.77 7.14 -14.27
CA ALA A 30 7.18 6.34 -13.20
C ALA A 30 8.23 5.41 -12.60
N SER A 31 8.24 5.31 -11.28
CA SER A 31 9.05 4.31 -10.57
C SER A 31 8.53 2.90 -10.84
N SER A 32 9.35 1.88 -10.58
CA SER A 32 8.96 0.47 -10.73
C SER A 32 7.72 0.08 -9.89
N TRP A 33 7.54 0.70 -8.73
CA TRP A 33 6.32 0.53 -7.92
C TRP A 33 5.08 1.19 -8.57
N GLU A 34 5.25 2.37 -9.17
CA GLU A 34 4.17 3.04 -9.90
C GLU A 34 3.80 2.32 -11.19
N GLU A 35 4.76 1.67 -11.85
CA GLU A 35 4.51 0.79 -13.00
C GLU A 35 3.63 -0.41 -12.60
N GLU A 36 3.87 -1.02 -11.43
CA GLU A 36 2.97 -2.05 -10.90
C GLU A 36 1.56 -1.47 -10.67
N ASN A 37 1.46 -0.28 -10.07
CA ASN A 37 0.18 0.41 -9.85
C ASN A 37 -0.54 0.78 -11.15
N TRP A 38 0.21 1.07 -12.22
CA TRP A 38 -0.32 1.41 -13.54
C TRP A 38 -1.21 0.32 -14.14
N HIS A 39 -0.90 -0.95 -13.81
CA HIS A 39 -1.61 -2.12 -14.30
C HIS A 39 -2.66 -2.68 -13.32
N LYS A 40 -2.82 -2.08 -12.13
CA LYS A 40 -3.82 -2.53 -11.15
C LYS A 40 -5.24 -2.24 -11.63
N ILE A 41 -6.15 -3.18 -11.39
CA ILE A 41 -7.59 -3.01 -11.66
C ILE A 41 -8.10 -1.79 -10.89
N GLY A 42 -8.77 -0.86 -11.56
CA GLY A 42 -9.22 0.39 -10.95
C GLY A 42 -9.04 1.58 -11.88
N VAL A 43 -9.21 2.79 -11.33
CA VAL A 43 -8.93 4.04 -12.06
C VAL A 43 -7.52 4.49 -11.71
N VAL A 44 -6.69 4.68 -12.71
CA VAL A 44 -5.36 5.24 -12.55
C VAL A 44 -5.42 6.70 -12.90
N VAL A 45 -4.87 7.56 -12.05
CA VAL A 45 -4.75 9.01 -12.25
C VAL A 45 -3.28 9.36 -12.17
N TRP A 46 -2.78 10.18 -13.08
CA TRP A 46 -1.39 10.62 -13.06
C TRP A 46 -1.24 12.12 -13.29
N ASP A 47 -0.16 12.68 -12.75
CA ASP A 47 0.28 14.04 -12.99
C ASP A 47 1.81 14.06 -13.17
N ALA A 48 2.24 14.44 -14.37
CA ALA A 48 3.64 14.50 -14.76
C ALA A 48 4.41 15.66 -14.11
N ARG A 49 3.73 16.72 -13.63
CA ARG A 49 4.38 17.85 -12.93
C ARG A 49 4.97 17.40 -11.61
N VAL A 50 4.19 16.64 -10.86
CA VAL A 50 4.57 16.07 -9.57
C VAL A 50 5.16 14.68 -9.69
N LYS A 51 5.26 14.14 -10.92
CA LYS A 51 5.74 12.79 -11.25
C LYS A 51 5.11 11.74 -10.34
N ARG A 52 3.79 11.68 -10.37
CA ARG A 52 3.01 10.84 -9.47
C ARG A 52 1.93 10.06 -10.21
N VAL A 53 1.84 8.76 -9.93
CA VAL A 53 0.74 7.89 -10.35
C VAL A 53 -0.04 7.44 -9.13
N THR A 54 -1.33 7.74 -9.06
CA THR A 54 -2.23 7.35 -7.97
C THR A 54 -3.26 6.35 -8.46
N HIS A 55 -3.45 5.28 -7.70
CA HIS A 55 -4.50 4.30 -7.94
C HIS A 55 -5.77 4.61 -7.12
N LEU A 56 -6.93 4.57 -7.79
CA LEU A 56 -8.24 4.66 -7.16
C LEU A 56 -8.98 3.33 -7.33
N HIS A 57 -9.31 2.70 -6.20
CA HIS A 57 -10.16 1.52 -6.15
C HIS A 57 -11.56 1.82 -6.69
N GLY A 58 -12.23 0.80 -7.22
CA GLY A 58 -13.59 0.95 -7.77
C GLY A 58 -14.56 1.56 -6.76
N ASN A 59 -14.47 1.15 -5.48
CA ASN A 59 -15.30 1.70 -4.42
C ASN A 59 -14.99 3.17 -4.12
N GLN A 60 -13.72 3.58 -4.18
CA GLN A 60 -13.34 4.97 -3.97
C GLN A 60 -13.83 5.85 -5.13
N ALA A 61 -13.67 5.39 -6.37
CA ALA A 61 -14.16 6.06 -7.55
C ALA A 61 -15.68 6.26 -7.52
N LEU A 62 -16.45 5.22 -7.16
CA LEU A 62 -17.90 5.33 -6.97
C LEU A 62 -18.26 6.25 -5.81
N HIS A 63 -17.48 6.28 -4.73
CA HIS A 63 -17.71 7.21 -3.63
C HIS A 63 -17.49 8.67 -4.03
N ILE A 64 -16.44 8.95 -4.80
CA ILE A 64 -16.19 10.28 -5.38
C ILE A 64 -17.36 10.69 -6.27
N LEU A 65 -17.84 9.77 -7.10
CA LEU A 65 -19.01 9.99 -7.97
C LEU A 65 -20.24 10.36 -7.16
N GLU A 66 -20.55 9.59 -6.11
CA GLU A 66 -21.68 9.84 -5.22
C GLU A 66 -21.56 11.19 -4.50
N GLN A 67 -20.38 11.50 -3.94
CA GLN A 67 -20.11 12.79 -3.31
C GLN A 67 -20.26 13.97 -4.29
N SER A 68 -19.88 13.80 -5.55
CA SER A 68 -20.00 14.83 -6.59
C SER A 68 -21.46 15.13 -6.97
N ARG A 69 -22.34 14.13 -6.86
CA ARG A 69 -23.78 14.28 -7.08
C ARG A 69 -24.44 15.05 -5.93
N GLN A 70 -23.97 14.79 -4.70
CA GLN A 70 -24.51 15.41 -3.50
C GLN A 70 -23.96 16.83 -3.26
N SER A 71 -22.72 17.11 -3.66
CA SER A 71 -22.04 18.37 -3.35
C SER A 71 -21.54 19.12 -4.58
N LYS A 72 -22.07 20.34 -4.77
CA LYS A 72 -21.55 21.30 -5.76
C LYS A 72 -20.17 21.88 -5.38
N SER A 73 -19.68 21.65 -4.15
CA SER A 73 -18.41 22.24 -3.68
C SER A 73 -17.18 21.63 -4.34
N LEU A 74 -17.23 20.34 -4.69
CA LEU A 74 -16.12 19.64 -5.36
C LEU A 74 -15.78 20.29 -6.71
N LYS A 75 -16.81 20.72 -7.45
CA LYS A 75 -16.66 21.41 -8.74
C LYS A 75 -15.99 22.78 -8.62
N LYS A 76 -15.99 23.40 -7.43
CA LYS A 76 -15.40 24.74 -7.20
C LYS A 76 -14.01 24.68 -6.57
N LYS A 77 -13.79 23.76 -5.63
CA LYS A 77 -12.55 23.68 -4.85
C LYS A 77 -11.47 22.79 -5.50
N GLY A 78 -11.84 21.96 -6.48
CA GLY A 78 -10.98 20.90 -6.97
C GLY A 78 -11.21 19.60 -6.19
N LEU A 79 -10.37 18.61 -6.46
CA LEU A 79 -10.47 17.27 -5.87
C LEU A 79 -9.08 16.77 -5.46
N LEU A 80 -8.94 16.37 -4.21
CA LEU A 80 -7.75 15.66 -3.73
C LEU A 80 -8.00 14.15 -3.91
N VAL A 81 -7.27 13.52 -4.81
CA VAL A 81 -7.30 12.06 -5.02
C VAL A 81 -6.06 11.44 -4.38
N GLY A 82 -6.18 10.21 -3.87
CA GLY A 82 -5.08 9.53 -3.18
C GLY A 82 -5.40 8.07 -2.88
N GLU A 83 -4.36 7.32 -2.56
CA GLU A 83 -4.47 5.93 -2.11
C GLU A 83 -4.79 5.90 -0.62
N VAL A 84 -5.83 5.14 -0.23
CA VAL A 84 -6.18 4.99 1.19
C VAL A 84 -5.20 4.04 1.84
N ALA A 85 -4.50 4.53 2.86
CA ALA A 85 -3.57 3.75 3.66
C ALA A 85 -3.92 3.89 5.15
N TYR A 86 -3.57 2.88 5.94
CA TYR A 86 -3.62 2.96 7.39
C TYR A 86 -2.24 3.33 7.91
N ARG A 87 -2.13 4.48 8.58
CA ARG A 87 -0.88 4.93 9.21
C ARG A 87 -0.76 4.30 10.59
N PHE A 88 0.31 3.54 10.80
CA PHE A 88 0.73 3.07 12.11
C PHE A 88 1.83 3.98 12.65
N THR A 89 1.60 4.59 13.81
CA THR A 89 2.59 5.35 14.55
C THR A 89 3.32 4.42 15.50
N ASN A 90 4.62 4.23 15.26
CA ASN A 90 5.42 3.38 16.12
C ASN A 90 5.65 4.11 17.47
N PRO A 91 5.21 3.55 18.62
CA PRO A 91 5.37 4.20 19.92
C PRO A 91 6.82 4.24 20.44
N SER A 92 7.82 3.81 19.66
CA SER A 92 9.19 3.52 20.10
C SER A 92 10.03 4.72 20.57
N ASN A 93 9.62 5.97 20.33
CA ASN A 93 10.42 7.15 20.70
C ASN A 93 10.01 7.83 22.02
N ARG A 94 9.34 7.11 22.95
CA ARG A 94 8.95 7.69 24.25
C ARG A 94 10.04 7.72 25.33
N LYS A 95 11.29 7.37 25.03
CA LYS A 95 12.39 7.33 26.02
C LYS A 95 13.61 8.17 25.63
N SER A 96 13.46 9.48 25.50
CA SER A 96 14.56 10.44 25.69
C SER A 96 14.04 11.76 26.26
N LYS A 97 13.46 11.68 27.46
CA LYS A 97 13.12 12.86 28.26
C LYS A 97 14.39 13.43 28.89
N SER A 98 15.25 14.03 28.07
CA SER A 98 16.39 14.83 28.54
C SER A 98 16.14 16.29 28.20
N ARG A 99 15.56 16.99 29.19
CA ARG A 99 15.61 18.44 29.46
C ARG A 99 16.27 19.32 28.39
N ILE A 100 15.48 19.93 27.51
CA ILE A 100 15.71 21.32 27.07
C ILE A 100 14.35 22.00 27.01
N ALA A 101 14.21 23.06 27.80
CA ALA A 101 13.03 23.91 27.89
C ALA A 101 12.94 24.84 26.66
N ASP A 102 11.73 25.28 26.38
CA ASP A 102 11.38 26.42 25.51
C ASP A 102 11.49 26.24 23.99
N GLN A 103 10.68 25.34 23.42
CA GLN A 103 10.18 25.53 22.05
C GLN A 103 8.65 25.35 21.96
N PRO A 104 7.96 26.19 21.17
CA PRO A 104 6.50 26.25 21.13
C PRO A 104 5.90 25.18 20.20
N GLU A 105 4.72 24.71 20.61
CA GLU A 105 3.72 23.95 19.85
C GLU A 105 4.23 22.75 19.05
N SER A 106 4.37 21.63 19.77
CA SER A 106 4.40 20.31 19.16
C SER A 106 3.16 20.09 18.29
N GLU A 107 3.35 19.90 16.98
CA GLU A 107 2.32 19.40 16.08
C GLU A 107 1.55 18.24 16.73
N PRO A 108 0.23 18.13 16.48
CA PRO A 108 -0.59 17.11 17.12
C PRO A 108 0.04 15.74 16.89
N SER A 109 0.37 15.06 18.00
CA SER A 109 0.84 13.67 18.01
C SER A 109 0.01 12.88 17.01
N GLN A 110 0.63 12.49 15.89
CA GLN A 110 -0.07 11.81 14.81
C GLN A 110 -0.66 10.52 15.42
N LYS A 111 -1.99 10.41 15.42
CA LYS A 111 -2.68 9.21 15.90
C LYS A 111 -2.70 8.20 14.76
N ASP A 112 -2.69 6.92 15.11
CA ASP A 112 -3.00 5.84 14.18
C ASP A 112 -4.35 6.12 13.51
N GLY A 113 -4.42 5.90 12.20
CA GLY A 113 -5.65 6.19 11.47
C GLY A 113 -5.53 6.04 9.96
N TRP A 114 -6.70 6.07 9.33
CA TRP A 114 -6.82 6.12 7.88
C TRP A 114 -6.35 7.47 7.36
N CYS A 115 -5.47 7.47 6.38
CA CYS A 115 -5.02 8.66 5.68
C CYS A 115 -4.95 8.41 4.17
N LEU A 116 -4.94 9.49 3.39
CA LEU A 116 -4.57 9.41 1.98
C LEU A 116 -3.05 9.52 1.85
N THR A 117 -2.50 8.64 1.04
CA THR A 117 -1.11 8.64 0.61
C THR A 117 -1.07 8.86 -0.90
N ASN A 118 0.11 9.20 -1.42
CA ASN A 118 0.31 9.34 -2.85
C ASN A 118 -0.73 10.27 -3.51
N THR A 119 -0.93 11.47 -2.93
CA THR A 119 -2.06 12.33 -3.29
C THR A 119 -1.78 13.18 -4.53
N ILE A 120 -2.79 13.42 -5.36
CA ILE A 120 -2.74 14.38 -6.47
C ILE A 120 -3.85 15.40 -6.24
N GLU A 121 -3.51 16.68 -6.31
CA GLU A 121 -4.46 17.79 -6.24
C GLU A 121 -4.92 18.14 -7.65
N LEU A 122 -6.19 17.85 -7.95
CA LEU A 122 -6.80 18.17 -9.23
C LEU A 122 -7.46 19.55 -9.16
N ALA A 123 -7.09 20.41 -10.11
CA ALA A 123 -7.77 21.68 -10.32
C ALA A 123 -9.26 21.48 -10.64
N PRO A 124 -10.13 22.49 -10.44
CA PRO A 124 -11.57 22.36 -10.68
C PRO A 124 -11.95 21.82 -12.06
N SER A 125 -11.26 22.24 -13.12
CA SER A 125 -11.47 21.74 -14.49
C SER A 125 -11.10 20.27 -14.62
N GLN A 126 -9.94 19.87 -14.10
CA GLN A 126 -9.45 18.50 -14.12
C GLN A 126 -10.36 17.56 -13.30
N ALA A 127 -10.81 18.02 -12.13
CA ALA A 127 -11.76 17.31 -11.30
C ALA A 127 -13.09 17.09 -12.04
N GLN A 128 -13.58 18.09 -12.79
CA GLN A 128 -14.79 17.97 -13.59
C GLN A 128 -14.61 16.98 -14.75
N GLU A 129 -13.47 17.00 -15.43
CA GLU A 129 -13.12 16.00 -16.47
C GLU A 129 -13.08 14.58 -15.90
N LEU A 130 -12.44 14.39 -14.73
CA LEU A 130 -12.40 13.09 -14.05
C LEU A 130 -13.81 12.64 -13.65
N ILE A 131 -14.64 13.51 -13.08
CA ILE A 131 -16.01 13.16 -12.70
C ILE A 131 -16.83 12.73 -13.92
N SER A 132 -16.74 13.47 -15.02
CA SER A 132 -17.45 13.12 -16.27
C SER A 132 -16.98 11.78 -16.84
N PHE A 133 -15.69 11.46 -16.72
CA PHE A 133 -15.17 10.14 -17.05
C PHE A 133 -15.74 9.04 -16.13
N LEU A 134 -15.79 9.27 -14.82
CA LEU A 134 -16.37 8.31 -13.87
C LEU A 134 -17.86 8.09 -14.13
N GLU A 135 -18.62 9.13 -14.50
CA GLU A 135 -20.02 9.03 -14.91
C GLU A 135 -20.18 8.15 -16.15
N GLN A 136 -19.36 8.38 -17.18
CA GLN A 136 -19.38 7.60 -18.43
C GLN A 136 -19.06 6.12 -18.20
N HIS A 137 -18.19 5.82 -17.24
CA HIS A 137 -17.71 4.48 -16.95
C HIS A 137 -18.33 3.84 -15.69
N GLU A 138 -19.45 4.36 -15.17
CA GLU A 138 -20.05 3.88 -13.91
C GLU A 138 -20.35 2.37 -13.92
N ALA A 139 -20.85 1.85 -15.05
CA ALA A 139 -21.11 0.42 -15.20
C ALA A 139 -19.83 -0.43 -15.15
N GLY A 140 -18.73 0.07 -15.74
CA GLY A 140 -17.41 -0.56 -15.67
C GLY A 140 -16.85 -0.55 -14.25
N LEU A 141 -17.00 0.57 -13.53
CA LEU A 141 -16.60 0.68 -12.12
C LEU A 141 -17.31 -0.34 -11.23
N LYS A 142 -18.61 -0.59 -11.45
CA LYS A 142 -19.36 -1.62 -10.72
C LYS A 142 -18.78 -3.02 -10.96
N ARG A 143 -18.35 -3.34 -12.19
CA ARG A 143 -17.65 -4.59 -12.50
C ARG A 143 -16.29 -4.67 -11.80
N VAL A 144 -15.54 -3.57 -11.82
CA VAL A 144 -14.25 -3.45 -11.11
C VAL A 144 -14.41 -3.74 -9.63
N VAL A 145 -15.42 -3.19 -8.96
CA VAL A 145 -15.68 -3.46 -7.53
C VAL A 145 -15.86 -4.95 -7.26
N ILE A 146 -16.61 -5.65 -8.12
CA ILE A 146 -16.83 -7.11 -7.98
C ILE A 146 -15.51 -7.86 -8.20
N ALA A 147 -14.72 -7.47 -9.21
CA ALA A 147 -13.43 -8.07 -9.51
C ALA A 147 -12.43 -7.86 -8.35
N GLU A 148 -12.31 -6.63 -7.84
CA GLU A 148 -11.48 -6.30 -6.67
C GLU A 148 -11.89 -7.11 -5.43
N ALA A 149 -13.18 -7.24 -5.17
CA ALA A 149 -13.68 -8.01 -4.03
C ALA A 149 -13.37 -9.51 -4.16
N THR A 150 -13.44 -10.05 -5.38
CA THR A 150 -13.10 -11.44 -5.69
C THR A 150 -11.60 -11.68 -5.49
N GLU A 151 -10.77 -10.78 -6.01
CA GLU A 151 -9.31 -10.87 -5.89
C GLU A 151 -8.85 -10.74 -4.44
N ARG A 152 -9.43 -9.80 -3.67
CA ARG A 152 -9.15 -9.66 -2.25
C ARG A 152 -9.47 -10.94 -1.47
N ARG A 153 -10.60 -11.60 -1.78
CA ARG A 153 -10.94 -12.89 -1.16
C ARG A 153 -9.92 -13.97 -1.52
N ARG A 154 -9.47 -14.03 -2.78
CA ARG A 154 -8.46 -14.98 -3.25
C ARG A 154 -7.14 -14.80 -2.50
N ILE A 155 -6.63 -13.57 -2.42
CA ILE A 155 -5.38 -13.23 -1.71
C ILE A 155 -5.49 -13.57 -0.22
N LEU A 156 -6.60 -13.20 0.43
CA LEU A 156 -6.84 -13.56 1.83
C LEU A 156 -6.84 -15.07 2.04
N GLY A 157 -7.51 -15.83 1.17
CA GLY A 157 -7.52 -17.30 1.22
C GLY A 157 -6.11 -17.90 1.11
N GLN A 158 -5.25 -17.34 0.24
CA GLN A 158 -3.84 -17.75 0.12
C GLN A 158 -3.05 -17.44 1.39
N ALA A 159 -3.20 -16.23 1.95
CA ALA A 159 -2.54 -15.84 3.20
C ALA A 159 -2.95 -16.75 4.36
N TYR A 160 -4.24 -17.04 4.53
CA TYR A 160 -4.72 -17.99 5.54
C TYR A 160 -4.17 -19.40 5.34
N SER A 161 -4.13 -19.87 4.09
CA SER A 161 -3.59 -21.19 3.77
C SER A 161 -2.11 -21.31 4.18
N LEU A 162 -1.33 -20.26 3.96
CA LEU A 162 0.09 -20.17 4.35
C LEU A 162 0.28 -20.13 5.87
N ILE A 163 -0.55 -19.36 6.59
CA ILE A 163 -0.52 -19.33 8.06
C ILE A 163 -0.84 -20.72 8.65
N LEU A 164 -1.83 -21.41 8.07
CA LEU A 164 -2.23 -22.74 8.51
C LEU A 164 -1.19 -23.82 8.17
N SER A 165 -0.48 -23.71 7.03
CA SER A 165 0.59 -24.65 6.67
C SER A 165 1.78 -24.54 7.65
N TRP A 166 2.20 -23.32 7.98
CA TRP A 166 3.27 -23.10 8.98
C TRP A 166 2.93 -23.70 10.35
N ARG A 167 1.67 -23.63 10.78
CA ARG A 167 1.23 -24.26 12.03
C ARG A 167 1.33 -25.78 11.98
N LYS A 168 1.05 -26.41 10.82
CA LYS A 168 1.16 -27.87 10.64
C LYS A 168 2.61 -28.32 10.63
N GLU A 169 3.50 -27.55 9.99
CA GLU A 169 4.93 -27.85 9.93
C GLU A 169 5.59 -27.78 11.31
N ARG A 170 5.29 -26.75 12.12
CA ARG A 170 5.79 -26.68 13.51
C ARG A 170 5.41 -27.92 14.34
N LYS A 171 4.16 -28.37 14.25
CA LYS A 171 3.70 -29.58 14.96
C LYS A 171 4.44 -30.85 14.53
N LYS A 172 4.85 -30.95 13.25
CA LYS A 172 5.63 -32.10 12.77
C LYS A 172 7.06 -32.08 13.32
N CYS A 173 7.70 -30.91 13.40
CA CYS A 173 9.01 -30.76 14.01
C CYS A 173 8.96 -31.13 15.51
N ASP A 174 7.97 -30.64 16.23
CA ASP A 174 7.80 -30.93 17.67
C ASP A 174 7.52 -32.43 17.92
N ALA A 175 6.76 -33.08 17.05
CA ALA A 175 6.47 -34.52 17.16
C ALA A 175 7.67 -35.42 16.79
N SER A 176 8.63 -34.92 16.01
CA SER A 176 9.84 -35.66 15.61
C SER A 176 10.98 -35.55 16.61
N VAL A 177 10.92 -34.61 17.57
CA VAL A 177 11.80 -34.60 18.73
C VAL A 177 11.30 -35.66 19.70
N LYS A 178 11.52 -36.94 19.37
CA LYS A 178 11.49 -37.98 20.39
C LYS A 178 12.52 -37.57 21.45
N PRO A 179 12.18 -37.54 22.75
CA PRO A 179 13.18 -37.44 23.79
C PRO A 179 14.06 -38.68 23.63
N SER A 180 15.20 -38.51 22.96
CA SER A 180 16.28 -39.48 23.03
C SER A 180 16.58 -39.57 24.52
N ALA A 181 16.26 -40.71 25.11
CA ALA A 181 16.52 -40.98 26.51
C ALA A 181 18.03 -40.79 26.69
N VAL A 182 18.41 -39.59 27.13
CA VAL A 182 19.74 -39.32 27.64
C VAL A 182 19.81 -40.18 28.88
N GLN A 183 20.44 -41.34 28.74
CA GLN A 183 20.99 -42.04 29.89
C GLN A 183 21.91 -41.04 30.58
N GLU A 184 21.48 -40.60 31.77
CA GLU A 184 22.31 -39.86 32.72
C GLU A 184 23.59 -40.65 32.97
N THR A 185 24.63 -40.35 32.20
CA THR A 185 25.99 -40.71 32.56
C THR A 185 26.52 -39.56 33.40
N ASN A 186 26.31 -39.69 34.71
CA ASN A 186 26.97 -38.90 35.74
C ASN A 186 28.48 -38.87 35.45
N SER A 187 28.96 -37.78 34.87
CA SER A 187 30.37 -37.46 34.82
C SER A 187 30.52 -35.97 35.12
N ALA A 188 31.36 -35.73 36.13
CA ALA A 188 31.50 -34.49 36.88
C ALA A 188 31.92 -33.28 36.02
N PRO A 189 31.60 -32.05 36.46
CA PRO A 189 31.98 -30.85 35.74
C PRO A 189 33.49 -30.62 35.84
N THR A 190 34.20 -30.78 34.72
CA THR A 190 35.56 -30.25 34.57
C THR A 190 35.45 -28.87 33.92
N SER A 191 35.86 -27.86 34.67
CA SER A 191 35.97 -26.46 34.27
C SER A 191 36.65 -26.33 32.90
N LEU A 192 36.02 -25.62 31.97
CA LEU A 192 36.70 -25.16 30.76
C LEU A 192 36.21 -23.78 30.31
N GLU A 193 37.21 -22.99 29.96
CA GLU A 193 37.24 -21.53 29.89
C GLU A 193 36.30 -20.91 28.87
N PHE A 194 35.69 -19.80 29.26
CA PHE A 194 35.07 -18.83 28.37
C PHE A 194 36.13 -18.17 27.49
N ARG A 195 36.24 -18.58 26.22
CA ARG A 195 36.86 -17.74 25.18
C ARG A 195 35.79 -16.96 24.43
N SER A 196 35.71 -15.68 24.75
CA SER A 196 34.96 -14.66 24.02
C SER A 196 35.57 -14.48 22.63
N HIS A 197 34.85 -14.90 21.58
CA HIS A 197 35.12 -14.45 20.22
C HIS A 197 33.97 -13.55 19.75
N SER A 198 34.28 -12.26 19.75
CA SER A 198 33.53 -11.21 19.07
C SER A 198 33.57 -11.47 17.56
N LEU A 199 32.40 -11.63 16.94
CA LEU A 199 32.26 -11.62 15.48
C LEU A 199 31.54 -10.34 15.07
N ALA A 200 32.31 -9.39 14.57
CA ALA A 200 31.84 -8.24 13.82
C ALA A 200 31.32 -8.73 12.46
N TRP A 201 30.09 -8.39 12.11
CA TRP A 201 29.57 -8.53 10.76
C TRP A 201 29.68 -7.17 10.05
N ALA A 202 30.48 -7.13 9.00
CA ALA A 202 30.54 -6.02 8.06
C ALA A 202 29.42 -6.18 7.02
N ILE A 203 28.68 -5.09 6.78
CA ILE A 203 27.68 -4.94 5.72
C ILE A 203 28.41 -4.31 4.53
N ILE A 204 28.27 -4.91 3.33
CA ILE A 204 28.48 -4.26 2.04
C ILE A 204 27.10 -4.08 1.42
#